data_AF-G6E712-F1
#
_entry.id   AF-G6E712-F1
#
_cell.length_a   1.000
_cell.length_b   1.000
_cell.length_c   1.000
_cell.angle_alpha   90.00
_cell.angle_beta   90.00
_cell.angle_gamma   90.00
#
_symmetry.space_group_name_H-M   'P 1'
#
loop_
_entity.id
_entity.type
_entity.pdbx_description
1 polymer ?
#
loop_
_entity_poly.entity_id
_entity_poly.type
_entity_poly.pdbx_seq_one_letter_code
_entity_poly.pdbx_strand_id
1 'polypeptide(L)' 'MLSDWELWACADQVLKTHGENAPLHVAEQIGVLALARDEAGIATWKAIAQRVAELMGKDGPNQLQ' A
#
# COMPACT_ATOMS: atom_id res chain seq x y z
N MET A 1 -11.61 3.98 11.14
CA MET A 1 -11.27 3.99 9.70
C MET A 1 -10.20 5.05 9.54
N LEU A 2 -9.09 4.74 8.86
CA LEU A 2 -8.00 5.70 8.67
C LEU A 2 -8.48 6.87 7.79
N SER A 3 -8.01 8.07 8.10
CA SER A 3 -8.17 9.24 7.25
C SER A 3 -7.33 9.09 5.97
N ASP A 4 -7.64 9.92 4.97
CA ASP A 4 -6.90 9.90 3.71
C ASP A 4 -5.40 10.18 3.91
N TRP A 5 -5.05 11.14 4.78
CA TRP A 5 -3.66 11.39 5.16
C TRP A 5 -3.04 10.13 5.80
N GLU A 6 -3.64 9.54 6.82
CA GLU A 6 -3.06 8.35 7.45
C GLU A 6 -2.82 7.20 6.45
N LEU A 7 -3.68 7.03 5.45
CA LEU A 7 -3.46 6.05 4.37
C LEU A 7 -2.25 6.39 3.50
N TRP A 8 -2.03 7.66 3.17
CA TRP A 8 -0.82 8.11 2.47
C TRP A 8 0.44 7.94 3.33
N ALA A 9 0.36 8.20 4.63
CA ALA A 9 1.46 7.99 5.58
C ALA A 9 1.86 6.51 5.62
N CYS A 10 0.87 5.63 5.72
CA CYS A 10 1.10 4.18 5.72
C CYS A 10 1.69 3.71 4.39
N ALA A 11 1.19 4.19 3.25
CA ALA A 11 1.70 3.83 1.94
C ALA A 11 3.16 4.27 1.74
N ASP A 12 3.49 5.50 2.13
CA ASP A 12 4.86 6.02 2.10
C ASP A 12 5.80 5.23 3.02
N GLN A 13 5.35 4.87 4.23
CA GLN A 13 6.14 4.05 5.14
C GLN A 13 6.37 2.63 4.59
N VAL A 14 5.35 2.00 3.98
CA VAL A 14 5.47 0.69 3.34
C VAL A 14 6.48 0.76 2.18
N LEU A 15 6.39 1.81 1.35
CA LEU A 15 7.34 2.01 0.25
C LEU A 15 8.77 2.24 0.75
N LYS A 16 8.97 3.08 1.77
CA LYS A 16 10.29 3.31 2.37
C LYS A 16 10.91 2.07 3.00
N THR A 17 10.07 1.18 3.54
CA THR A 17 10.53 -0.02 4.25
C THR A 17 10.84 -1.16 3.28
N HIS A 18 10.01 -1.35 2.26
CA HIS A 18 10.09 -2.52 1.36
C HIS A 18 10.61 -2.18 -0.05
N GLY A 19 10.72 -0.90 -0.40
CA GLY A 19 11.15 -0.45 -1.72
C GLY A 19 10.31 -1.05 -2.84
N GLU A 20 10.96 -1.58 -3.88
CA GLU A 20 10.30 -2.25 -5.00
C GLU A 20 9.44 -3.46 -4.59
N ASN A 21 9.71 -4.05 -3.42
CA ASN A 21 8.93 -5.17 -2.89
C ASN A 21 7.65 -4.73 -2.13
N ALA A 22 7.37 -3.42 -2.05
CA ALA A 22 6.17 -2.90 -1.39
C ALA A 22 4.86 -3.55 -1.89
N PRO A 23 4.62 -3.76 -3.19
CA PRO A 23 3.41 -4.44 -3.67
C PRO A 23 3.30 -5.90 -3.20
N LEU A 24 4.43 -6.61 -3.11
CA LEU A 24 4.46 -7.98 -2.60
C LEU A 24 4.08 -8.01 -1.12
N HIS A 25 4.68 -7.13 -0.31
CA HIS A 25 4.35 -7.04 1.11
C HIS A 25 2.86 -6.73 1.35
N VAL A 26 2.30 -5.79 0.59
CA VAL A 26 0.86 -5.46 0.67
C VAL A 26 -0.02 -6.67 0.36
N ALA A 27 0.32 -7.46 -0.67
CA ALA A 27 -0.41 -8.66 -1.02
C ALA A 27 -0.34 -9.73 0.09
N GLU A 28 0.83 -9.89 0.73
CA GLU A 28 1.01 -10.79 1.88
C GLU A 28 0.13 -10.38 3.07
N GLN A 29 0.09 -9.09 3.41
CA GLN A 29 -0.74 -8.59 4.52
C GLN A 29 -2.24 -8.80 4.27
N ILE A 30 -2.69 -8.58 3.03
CA ILE A 30 -4.08 -8.90 2.64
C ILE A 30 -4.35 -10.41 2.79
N GLY A 31 -3.40 -11.26 2.41
CA GLY A 31 -3.51 -12.72 2.57
C GLY A 31 -3.65 -13.13 4.03
N VAL A 32 -2.84 -12.56 4.93
CA VAL A 32 -2.93 -12.80 6.39
C VAL A 32 -4.30 -12.42 6.93
N LEU A 33 -4.83 -11.25 6.53
CA LEU A 33 -6.13 -10.76 6.98
C LEU A 33 -7.29 -11.57 6.40
N ALA A 34 -7.17 -12.06 5.17
CA ALA A 34 -8.14 -12.96 4.56
C ALA A 34 -8.24 -14.29 5.31
N LEU A 35 -7.10 -14.87 5.74
CA LEU A 35 -7.10 -16.07 6.57
C LEU A 35 -7.77 -15.82 7.94
N ALA A 36 -7.62 -14.62 8.49
CA ALA A 36 -8.28 -14.20 9.72
C ALA A 36 -9.76 -13.78 9.54
N ARG A 37 -10.25 -13.69 8.29
CA ARG A 37 -11.57 -13.12 7.93
C ARG A 37 -11.77 -11.69 8.44
N ASP A 38 -10.70 -10.91 8.51
CA ASP A 38 -10.76 -9.50 8.87
C ASP A 38 -11.04 -8.62 7.65
N GLU A 39 -12.32 -8.47 7.31
CA GLU A 39 -12.77 -7.67 6.17
C GLU A 39 -12.41 -6.18 6.31
N ALA A 40 -12.39 -5.65 7.54
CA ALA A 40 -12.05 -4.25 7.79
C ALA A 40 -10.55 -3.99 7.57
N GLY A 41 -9.71 -4.92 8.02
CA GLY A 41 -8.29 -4.93 7.73
C GLY A 41 -8.02 -5.04 6.23
N ILE A 42 -8.69 -5.96 5.53
CA ILE A 42 -8.54 -6.14 4.08
C ILE A 42 -8.89 -4.85 3.33
N ALA A 43 -10.01 -4.20 3.69
CA ALA A 43 -10.41 -2.94 3.08
C ALA A 43 -9.36 -1.84 3.29
N THR A 44 -8.78 -1.77 4.49
CA THR A 44 -7.72 -0.80 4.82
C THR A 44 -6.46 -1.05 3.99
N TRP A 45 -5.99 -2.29 3.91
CA TRP A 45 -4.80 -2.63 3.14
C TRP A 45 -4.99 -2.49 1.62
N LYS A 46 -6.20 -2.69 1.10
CA LYS A 46 -6.54 -2.35 -0.30
C LYS A 46 -6.43 -0.86 -0.57
N ALA A 47 -6.84 -0.01 0.37
CA ALA A 47 -6.69 1.45 0.24
C ALA A 47 -5.21 1.88 0.29
N ILE A 48 -4.40 1.23 1.14
CA ILE A 48 -2.93 1.43 1.15
C ILE A 48 -2.33 0.97 -0.18
N ALA A 49 -2.75 -0.18 -0.73
CA ALA A 49 -2.26 -0.72 -2.00
C ALA A 49 -2.42 0.27 -3.17
N GLN A 50 -3.57 0.94 -3.25
CA GLN A 50 -3.84 1.96 -4.27
C GLN A 50 -2.81 3.10 -4.19
N ARG A 51 -2.54 3.61 -2.99
CA ARG A 51 -1.60 4.72 -2.78
C ARG A 51 -0.15 4.30 -2.99
N VAL A 52 0.23 3.07 -2.62
CA VAL A 52 1.55 2.51 -2.96
C VAL A 52 1.75 2.49 -4.48
N ALA A 53 0.75 2.02 -5.24
CA ALA A 53 0.82 2.03 -6.70
C ALA A 53 0.94 3.45 -7.28
N GLU A 54 0.22 4.43 -6.70
CA GLU A 54 0.32 5.84 -7.10
C GLU A 54 1.69 6.46 -6.78
N LEU A 55 2.29 6.16 -5.62
CA LEU A 55 3.63 6.62 -5.27
C LEU A 55 4.68 6.00 -6.20
N MET A 56 4.63 4.69 -6.42
CA MET A 56 5.56 4.01 -7.32
C MET A 56 5.40 4.46 -8.79
N GLY A 57 4.18 4.81 -9.22
CA GLY A 57 3.93 5.39 -10.53
C GLY A 57 4.48 6.82 -10.69
N LYS A 58 4.59 7.57 -9.58
CA LYS A 58 5.25 8.89 -9.55
C LYS A 58 6.78 8.79 -9.53
N ASP A 59 7.33 7.73 -8.93
CA ASP A 59 8.77 7.49 -8.81
C ASP A 59 9.36 6.67 -9.98
N GLY A 60 8.53 6.13 -10.89
CA GLY A 60 8.96 5.54 -12.16
C GLY A 60 9.54 6.59 -13.12
N PRO A 61 10.24 6.20 -14.21
CA PRO A 61 11.01 7.11 -15.09
C PRO A 61 10.20 8.16 -15.87
N ASN A 62 8.95 8.44 -15.48
CA ASN A 62 8.06 9.40 -16.12
C ASN A 62 8.20 10.84 -15.59
N GLN A 63 9.36 11.21 -15.03
CA GLN A 63 9.77 12.61 -14.85
C GLN A 63 10.59 13.17 -16.03
N LEU A 64 10.62 12.46 -17.15
CA LEU A 64 11.15 12.99 -18.41
C LEU A 64 10.03 13.10 -19.45
N GLN A 65 9.72 14.37 -19.74
CA GLN A 65 9.02 14.94 -20.92
C GLN A 65 7.52 15.17 -20.84
#